data_AF-A0A1V5GLE3-F1
#
_entry.id   AF-A0A1V5GLE3-F1
#
_cell.length_a   1.000
_cell.length_b   1.000
_cell.length_c   1.000
_cell.angle_alpha   90.00
_cell.angle_beta   90.00
_cell.angle_gamma   90.00
#
_symmetry.space_group_name_H-M   'P 1'
#
loop_
_entity.id
_entity.type
_entity.pdbx_description
1 polymer ?
#
loop_
_entity_poly.entity_id
_entity_poly.type
_entity_poly.pdbx_seq_one_letter_code
_entity_poly.pdbx_strand_id
1 'polypeptide(L)'
;MEHKSQLIVADSKILPEVFTKVLEVKKLMAQKGEKSFASACKRVGISRSAYYKYKDSVFSYEELFTRRIVNLHLLLNDSPGVLSNALSFLHSLNANILTLNQSIPVDGVAQVNISLRLSNSADDQLVGLDQINELDGVLEAKILSAE
;
A
#
# COMPACT_ATOMS: atom_id res chain seq x y z
N MET A 1 -21.86 22.57 0.34
CA MET A 1 -20.61 22.80 1.10
C MET A 1 -19.94 21.45 1.25
N GLU A 2 -18.82 21.21 0.59
CA GLU A 2 -18.01 20.01 0.88
C GLU A 2 -17.54 20.11 2.32
N HIS A 3 -18.03 19.20 3.17
CA HIS A 3 -17.48 19.05 4.51
C HIS A 3 -16.03 18.58 4.37
N LYS A 4 -15.07 19.48 4.64
CA LYS A 4 -13.66 19.11 4.80
C LYS A 4 -13.59 18.05 5.89
N SER A 5 -13.27 16.81 5.51
CA SER A 5 -13.06 15.76 6.49
C SER A 5 -11.80 16.10 7.30
N GLN A 6 -11.93 16.10 8.62
CA GLN A 6 -10.83 16.34 9.54
C GLN A 6 -10.56 15.04 10.30
N LEU A 7 -9.30 14.61 10.34
CA LEU A 7 -8.86 13.53 11.19
C LEU A 7 -8.41 14.08 12.54
N ILE A 8 -8.85 13.43 13.61
CA ILE A 8 -8.54 13.79 14.99
C ILE A 8 -7.85 12.59 15.65
N VAL A 9 -6.78 12.86 16.40
CA VAL A 9 -6.12 11.86 17.23
C VAL A 9 -6.73 11.92 18.63
N ALA A 10 -7.19 10.77 19.14
CA ALA A 10 -7.80 10.64 20.46
C ALA A 10 -7.26 9.40 21.17
N ASP A 11 -7.15 9.45 22.50
CA ASP A 11 -6.81 8.28 23.31
C ASP A 11 -7.93 7.23 23.18
N SER A 12 -7.58 5.98 22.90
CA SER A 12 -8.56 4.91 22.68
C SER A 12 -9.44 4.65 23.90
N LYS A 13 -9.01 5.00 25.12
CA LYS A 13 -9.78 4.85 26.36
C LYS A 13 -11.04 5.70 26.39
N ILE A 14 -11.06 6.84 25.69
CA ILE A 14 -12.24 7.72 25.63
C ILE A 14 -13.19 7.36 24.49
N LEU A 15 -12.78 6.44 23.61
CA LEU A 15 -13.54 6.07 22.43
C LEU A 15 -14.48 4.90 22.73
N PRO A 16 -15.64 4.82 22.04
CA PRO A 16 -16.47 3.63 22.10
C PRO A 16 -15.69 2.38 21.68
N GLU A 17 -15.87 1.29 22.43
CA GLU A 17 -15.19 -0.01 22.21
C GLU A 17 -15.42 -0.57 20.79
N VAL A 18 -16.49 -0.16 20.12
CA VAL A 18 -16.75 -0.55 18.73
C VAL A 18 -15.61 -0.15 17.78
N PHE A 19 -14.90 0.96 18.04
CA PHE A 19 -13.80 1.41 17.19
C PHE A 19 -12.56 0.53 17.36
N THR A 20 -12.19 0.20 18.59
CA THR A 20 -11.06 -0.73 18.85
C THR A 20 -11.37 -2.12 18.30
N LYS A 21 -12.61 -2.60 18.43
CA LYS A 21 -13.07 -3.87 17.83
C LYS A 21 -13.02 -3.86 16.29
N VAL A 22 -13.31 -2.74 15.64
CA VAL A 22 -13.14 -2.62 14.18
C VAL A 22 -11.67 -2.82 13.78
N LEU A 23 -10.74 -2.19 14.50
CA LEU A 23 -9.30 -2.35 14.26
C LEU A 23 -8.84 -3.79 14.48
N GLU A 24 -9.36 -4.46 15.51
CA GLU A 24 -9.03 -5.86 15.80
C GLU A 24 -9.52 -6.82 14.71
N VAL A 25 -10.74 -6.60 14.18
CA VAL A 25 -11.26 -7.36 13.02
C VAL A 25 -10.36 -7.17 11.81
N LYS A 26 -9.96 -5.93 11.49
CA LYS A 26 -9.04 -5.66 10.37
C LYS A 26 -7.71 -6.41 10.54
N LYS A 27 -7.12 -6.35 11.74
CA LYS A 27 -5.86 -7.03 12.08
C LYS A 27 -5.98 -8.55 11.92
N LEU A 28 -7.04 -9.16 12.42
CA LEU A 28 -7.29 -10.61 12.28
C LEU A 28 -7.38 -11.03 10.81
N MET A 29 -8.05 -10.23 9.98
CA MET A 29 -8.20 -10.51 8.56
C MET A 29 -6.88 -10.36 7.80
N ALA A 30 -6.11 -9.32 8.07
CA ALA A 30 -4.79 -9.10 7.47
C ALA A 30 -3.81 -10.26 7.78
N GLN A 31 -3.88 -10.81 8.99
CA GLN A 31 -3.06 -11.94 9.44
C GLN A 31 -3.57 -13.31 8.96
N LYS A 32 -4.62 -13.36 8.12
CA LYS A 32 -5.32 -14.58 7.73
C LYS A 32 -5.77 -15.45 8.92
N GLY A 33 -6.02 -14.81 10.07
CA GLY A 33 -6.42 -15.48 11.31
C GLY A 33 -7.86 -15.99 11.31
N GLU A 34 -8.65 -15.62 10.31
CA GLU A 34 -10.04 -16.01 10.11
C GLU A 34 -10.36 -16.16 8.63
N LYS A 35 -11.34 -17.03 8.31
CA LYS A 35 -11.74 -17.32 6.92
C LYS A 35 -12.67 -16.28 6.31
N SER A 36 -13.32 -15.45 7.14
CA SER A 36 -14.30 -14.46 6.68
C SER A 36 -14.46 -13.31 7.67
N PHE A 37 -14.91 -12.15 7.19
CA PHE A 37 -15.28 -11.04 8.06
C PHE A 37 -16.39 -11.42 9.06
N ALA A 38 -17.30 -12.34 8.68
CA ALA A 38 -18.35 -12.80 9.58
C ALA A 38 -17.79 -13.59 10.77
N SER A 39 -16.84 -14.49 10.53
CA SER A 39 -16.20 -15.25 11.61
C SER A 39 -15.30 -14.36 12.48
N ALA A 40 -14.57 -13.42 11.87
CA ALA A 40 -13.79 -12.41 12.59
C ALA A 40 -14.65 -11.51 13.48
N CYS A 41 -15.76 -10.98 12.97
CA CYS A 41 -16.71 -10.19 13.77
C CYS A 41 -17.25 -10.97 14.98
N LYS A 42 -17.60 -12.25 14.76
CA LYS A 42 -18.07 -13.13 15.84
C LYS A 42 -16.99 -13.36 16.89
N ARG A 43 -15.74 -13.58 16.49
CA ARG A 43 -14.60 -13.81 17.39
C ARG A 43 -14.26 -12.58 18.24
N VAL A 44 -14.29 -11.40 17.63
CA VAL A 44 -13.99 -10.12 18.31
C VAL A 44 -15.18 -9.62 19.14
N GLY A 45 -16.38 -10.14 18.91
CA GLY A 45 -17.58 -9.71 19.64
C GLY A 45 -18.11 -8.35 19.16
N ILE A 46 -18.11 -8.13 17.85
CA ILE A 46 -18.73 -6.97 17.18
C ILE A 46 -19.79 -7.45 16.18
N SER A 47 -20.90 -6.72 16.05
CA SER A 47 -21.89 -7.04 15.02
C SER A 47 -21.35 -6.71 13.63
N ARG A 48 -21.74 -7.49 12.62
CA ARG A 48 -21.36 -7.23 11.22
C ARG A 48 -21.79 -5.82 10.78
N SER A 49 -22.98 -5.38 11.15
CA SER A 49 -23.49 -4.05 10.81
C SER A 49 -22.65 -2.93 11.46
N ALA A 50 -22.23 -3.09 12.71
CA ALA A 50 -21.34 -2.14 13.36
C ALA A 50 -19.97 -2.10 12.68
N TYR A 51 -19.40 -3.26 12.32
CA TYR A 51 -18.15 -3.31 11.56
C TYR A 51 -18.27 -2.55 10.23
N TYR A 52 -19.25 -2.90 9.39
CA TYR A 52 -19.41 -2.26 8.07
C TYR A 52 -19.76 -0.77 8.16
N LYS A 53 -20.41 -0.32 9.24
CA LYS A 53 -20.69 1.10 9.48
C LYS A 53 -19.41 1.91 9.70
N TYR A 54 -18.38 1.33 10.32
CA TYR A 54 -17.18 2.06 10.75
C TYR A 54 -15.89 1.66 10.03
N LYS A 55 -15.87 0.57 9.25
CA LYS A 55 -14.64 0.00 8.65
C LYS A 55 -13.82 1.01 7.82
N ASP A 56 -14.49 1.97 7.18
CA ASP A 56 -13.83 2.95 6.30
C ASP A 56 -13.49 4.27 7.04
N SER A 57 -14.00 4.44 8.26
CA SER A 57 -13.81 5.65 9.08
C SER A 57 -12.92 5.42 10.31
N VAL A 58 -12.65 4.15 10.65
CA VAL A 58 -11.79 3.75 11.76
C VAL A 58 -10.63 2.92 11.21
N PHE A 59 -9.43 3.44 11.33
CA PHE A 59 -8.20 2.87 10.79
C PHE A 59 -7.06 3.10 11.78
N SER A 60 -6.04 2.23 11.75
CA SER A 60 -4.86 2.42 12.58
C SER A 60 -4.05 3.64 12.11
N TYR A 61 -3.15 4.11 12.96
CA TYR A 61 -2.21 5.15 12.55
C TYR A 61 -1.30 4.65 11.42
N GLU A 62 -0.92 3.37 11.42
CA GLU A 62 -0.12 2.74 10.36
C GLU A 62 -0.84 2.76 9.00
N GLU A 63 -2.15 2.47 8.96
CA GLU A 63 -2.99 2.56 7.75
C GLU A 63 -2.99 3.99 7.16
N LEU A 64 -2.83 5.03 7.97
CA LEU A 64 -2.68 6.40 7.46
C LEU A 64 -1.31 6.66 6.83
N PHE A 65 -0.27 5.99 7.30
CA PHE A 65 1.08 6.14 6.76
C PHE A 65 1.26 5.34 5.47
N THR A 66 0.58 4.20 5.35
CA THR A 66 0.59 3.37 4.13
C THR A 66 -0.38 3.86 3.07
N ARG A 67 -1.43 4.62 3.43
CA ARG A 67 -2.22 5.38 2.46
C ARG A 67 -1.29 6.20 1.57
N ARG A 68 -1.29 5.87 0.27
CA ARG A 68 -0.49 6.40 -0.85
C ARG A 68 0.86 5.73 -1.10
N ILE A 69 1.12 4.57 -0.50
CA ILE A 69 2.30 3.77 -0.86
C ILE A 69 1.92 2.85 -2.03
N VAL A 70 2.67 2.97 -3.11
CA VAL A 70 2.63 2.06 -4.25
C VAL A 70 3.79 1.09 -4.11
N ASN A 71 3.50 -0.20 -4.20
CA ASN A 71 4.52 -1.24 -4.24
C ASN A 71 4.70 -1.72 -5.68
N LEU A 72 5.91 -1.58 -6.20
CA LEU A 72 6.32 -2.06 -7.51
C LEU A 72 7.18 -3.31 -7.38
N HIS A 73 6.92 -4.26 -8.25
CA HIS A 73 7.78 -5.39 -8.53
C HIS A 73 8.34 -5.23 -9.94
N LEU A 74 9.66 -5.28 -10.08
CA LEU A 74 10.36 -5.18 -11.36
C LEU A 74 11.22 -6.41 -11.58
N LEU A 75 11.27 -6.89 -12.82
CA LEU A 75 12.29 -7.79 -13.33
C LEU A 75 13.22 -6.99 -14.24
N LEU A 76 14.50 -6.93 -13.89
CA LEU A 76 15.49 -6.13 -14.60
C LEU A 76 16.60 -7.01 -15.16
N ASN A 77 17.06 -6.72 -16.37
CA ASN A 77 18.30 -7.27 -16.90
C ASN A 77 19.48 -6.86 -16.00
N ASP A 78 20.37 -7.81 -15.74
CA ASP A 78 21.63 -7.56 -15.04
C ASP A 78 22.62 -6.87 -15.97
N SER A 79 22.43 -5.56 -16.14
CA SER A 79 23.29 -4.71 -16.95
C SER A 79 23.53 -3.38 -16.25
N PRO A 80 24.75 -2.81 -16.34
CA PRO A 80 25.06 -1.54 -15.70
C PRO A 80 24.06 -0.45 -16.09
N GLY A 81 23.51 0.25 -15.09
CA GLY A 81 22.64 1.40 -15.29
C GLY A 81 21.15 1.09 -15.43
N VAL A 82 20.73 -0.16 -15.63
CA VAL A 82 19.30 -0.52 -15.78
C VAL A 82 18.47 -0.10 -14.57
N LEU A 83 18.91 -0.46 -13.35
CA LEU A 83 18.23 -0.01 -12.13
C LEU A 83 18.25 1.53 -12.00
N SER A 84 19.38 2.16 -12.31
CA SER A 84 19.49 3.63 -12.24
C SER A 84 18.51 4.33 -13.19
N ASN A 85 18.28 3.76 -14.38
CA ASN A 85 17.32 4.27 -15.35
C ASN A 85 15.89 4.16 -14.81
N ALA A 86 15.53 3.00 -14.26
CA ALA A 86 14.24 2.80 -13.60
C ALA A 86 14.01 3.79 -12.44
N LEU A 87 15.01 4.02 -11.59
CA LEU A 87 14.92 4.99 -10.50
C LEU A 87 14.79 6.44 -11.00
N SER A 88 15.50 6.78 -12.08
CA SER A 88 15.42 8.11 -12.70
C SER A 88 14.03 8.36 -13.28
N PHE A 89 13.43 7.35 -13.92
CA PHE A 89 12.05 7.39 -14.38
C PHE A 89 11.07 7.62 -13.22
N LEU A 90 11.17 6.86 -12.13
CA LEU A 90 10.32 7.05 -10.95
C LEU A 90 10.48 8.45 -10.34
N HIS A 91 11.71 8.98 -10.30
CA HIS A 91 11.94 10.36 -9.87
C HIS A 91 11.25 11.39 -10.76
N SER A 92 11.17 11.17 -12.08
CA SER A 92 10.48 12.07 -13.00
C SER A 92 8.96 12.15 -12.74
N LEU A 93 8.38 11.08 -12.18
CA LEU A 93 6.98 11.04 -11.71
C LEU A 93 6.78 11.72 -10.35
N ASN A 94 7.81 12.39 -9.81
CA ASN A 94 7.84 12.91 -8.44
C ASN A 94 7.55 11.83 -7.37
N ALA A 95 7.92 10.58 -7.65
CA ALA A 95 7.82 9.51 -6.68
C ALA A 95 8.90 9.65 -5.61
N ASN A 96 8.50 9.57 -4.34
CA ASN A 96 9.44 9.46 -3.23
C ASN A 96 9.66 7.99 -2.90
N ILE A 97 10.85 7.46 -3.18
CA ILE A 97 11.19 6.07 -2.88
C ILE A 97 11.39 5.91 -1.38
N LEU A 98 10.63 4.99 -0.78
CA LEU A 98 10.67 4.69 0.65
C LEU A 98 11.58 3.50 0.94
N THR A 99 11.50 2.46 0.11
CA THR A 99 12.35 1.27 0.21
C THR A 99 12.70 0.77 -1.19
N LEU A 100 13.88 0.16 -1.29
CA LEU A 100 14.35 -0.53 -2.49
C LEU A 100 15.07 -1.80 -2.04
N ASN A 101 14.63 -2.94 -2.57
CA ASN A 101 15.25 -4.23 -2.33
C ASN A 101 15.45 -4.97 -3.64
N GLN A 102 16.70 -5.02 -4.11
CA GLN A 102 17.12 -5.83 -5.25
C GLN A 102 17.69 -7.15 -4.76
N SER A 103 17.22 -8.27 -5.31
CA SER A 103 17.84 -9.58 -5.09
C SER A 103 19.11 -9.71 -5.92
N ILE A 104 20.00 -10.62 -5.51
CA ILE A 104 21.12 -11.04 -6.37
C ILE A 104 20.54 -11.53 -7.71
N PRO A 105 21.10 -11.11 -8.86
CA PRO A 105 20.65 -11.58 -10.17
C PRO A 105 20.76 -13.10 -10.31
N VAL A 106 19.75 -13.74 -10.91
CA VAL A 106 19.74 -15.16 -11.27
C VAL A 106 19.44 -15.24 -12.76
N ASP A 107 20.26 -15.99 -13.49
CA ASP A 107 20.17 -16.14 -14.95
C ASP A 107 20.14 -14.80 -15.71
N GLY A 108 20.90 -13.81 -15.21
CA GLY A 108 20.99 -12.48 -15.81
C GLY A 108 19.80 -11.57 -15.51
N VAL A 109 18.92 -11.96 -14.57
CA VAL A 109 17.74 -11.18 -14.19
C VAL A 109 17.73 -10.90 -12.69
N ALA A 110 17.57 -9.64 -12.30
CA ALA A 110 17.41 -9.22 -10.92
C ALA A 110 15.94 -8.87 -10.62
N GLN A 111 15.44 -9.35 -9.49
CA GLN A 111 14.13 -8.93 -8.98
C GLN A 111 14.32 -7.69 -8.11
N VAL A 112 13.51 -6.66 -8.33
CA VAL A 112 13.53 -5.43 -7.54
C VAL A 112 12.14 -5.15 -7.00
N ASN A 113 12.06 -4.95 -5.68
CA ASN A 113 10.84 -4.50 -5.03
C ASN A 113 11.06 -3.07 -4.53
N ILE A 114 10.16 -2.16 -4.93
CA ILE A 114 10.23 -0.74 -4.58
C ILE A 114 8.93 -0.32 -3.92
N SER A 115 8.99 0.19 -2.70
CA SER A 115 7.87 0.92 -2.10
C SER A 115 8.11 2.41 -2.33
N LEU A 116 7.13 3.09 -2.92
CA LEU A 116 7.22 4.52 -3.21
C LEU A 116 5.95 5.24 -2.80
N ARG A 117 6.05 6.54 -2.57
CA ARG A 117 4.91 7.43 -2.34
C ARG A 117 4.77 8.38 -3.52
N LEU A 118 3.60 8.37 -4.15
CA LEU A 118 3.25 9.34 -5.19
C LEU A 118 2.77 10.65 -4.55
N SER A 119 2.98 11.74 -5.27
CA SER A 119 2.50 13.07 -4.86
C SER A 119 0.98 13.20 -5.04
N ASN A 120 0.38 14.33 -4.64
CA ASN A 120 -1.08 14.48 -4.50
C ASN A 120 -1.93 14.24 -5.78
N SER A 121 -1.32 14.11 -6.96
CA SER A 121 -1.94 13.73 -8.23
C SER A 121 -1.69 12.24 -8.53
N ALA A 122 -2.31 11.36 -7.73
CA ALA A 122 -2.06 9.92 -7.81
C ALA A 122 -2.58 9.28 -9.10
N ASP A 123 -3.74 9.71 -9.62
CA ASP A 123 -4.39 9.02 -10.74
C ASP A 123 -3.59 9.13 -12.06
N ASP A 124 -3.12 10.33 -12.41
CA ASP A 124 -2.29 10.52 -13.61
C ASP A 124 -0.89 9.89 -13.46
N GLN A 125 -0.34 9.88 -12.24
CA GLN A 125 0.97 9.28 -11.96
C GLN A 125 0.94 7.76 -11.96
N LEU A 126 -0.18 7.15 -11.55
CA LEU A 126 -0.38 5.70 -11.64
C LEU A 126 -0.42 5.23 -13.10
N VAL A 127 -1.07 5.97 -13.99
CA VAL A 127 -1.05 5.68 -15.45
C VAL A 127 0.36 5.80 -16.02
N GLY A 128 1.14 6.77 -15.54
CA GLY A 128 2.55 6.92 -15.91
C GLY A 128 3.42 5.73 -15.52
N LEU A 129 3.10 5.01 -14.43
CA LEU A 129 3.92 3.88 -13.97
C LEU A 129 3.97 2.72 -14.97
N ASP A 130 2.93 2.53 -15.79
CA ASP A 130 2.93 1.46 -16.79
C ASP A 130 4.04 1.63 -17.85
N GLN A 131 4.45 2.88 -18.11
CA GLN A 131 5.52 3.22 -19.05
C GLN A 131 6.90 2.74 -18.59
N ILE A 132 7.06 2.35 -17.33
CA ILE A 132 8.33 1.78 -16.85
C ILE A 132 8.67 0.47 -17.57
N ASN A 133 7.66 -0.26 -18.08
CA ASN A 133 7.85 -1.46 -18.90
C ASN A 133 8.50 -1.17 -20.25
N GLU A 134 8.49 0.08 -20.72
CA GLU A 134 9.08 0.48 -22.00
C GLU A 134 10.57 0.85 -21.88
N LEU A 135 11.11 0.91 -20.66
CA LEU A 135 12.51 1.23 -20.44
C LEU A 135 13.42 0.07 -20.85
N ASP A 136 14.52 0.41 -21.52
CA ASP A 136 15.54 -0.56 -21.88
C ASP A 136 16.09 -1.29 -20.64
N GLY A 137 16.13 -2.62 -20.72
CA GLY A 137 16.53 -3.49 -19.63
C GLY A 137 15.44 -3.82 -18.60
N VAL A 138 14.23 -3.25 -18.68
CA VAL A 138 13.09 -3.69 -17.87
C VAL A 138 12.37 -4.83 -18.59
N LEU A 139 12.35 -6.01 -17.98
CA LEU A 139 11.66 -7.19 -18.52
C LEU A 139 10.18 -7.23 -18.11
N GLU A 140 9.90 -6.77 -16.90
CA GLU A 140 8.55 -6.74 -16.35
C GLU A 140 8.46 -5.68 -15.25
N ALA A 141 7.33 -5.01 -15.16
CA ALA A 141 6.94 -4.19 -14.03
C ALA A 141 5.47 -4.41 -13.67
N LYS A 142 5.22 -4.70 -12.38
CA LYS A 142 3.89 -4.94 -11.82
C LYS A 142 3.67 -4.09 -10.58
N ILE A 143 2.50 -3.46 -10.51
CA ILE A 143 2.01 -2.85 -9.28
C ILE A 143 1.41 -3.96 -8.40
N LEU A 144 2.01 -4.22 -7.24
CA LEU A 144 1.55 -5.24 -6.29
C LEU A 144 0.42 -4.75 -5.41
N SER A 145 0.47 -3.48 -5.01
CA SER A 145 -0.57 -2.81 -4.24
C SER A 145 -0.48 -1.30 -4.41
N ALA A 146 -1.62 -0.64 -4.51
CA ALA A 146 -1.77 0.79 -4.31
C ALA A 146 -2.84 0.98 -3.21
N GLU A 147 -2.41 1.39 -2.02
CA GLU A 147 -3.29 1.68 -0.87
C GLU A 147 -3.48 3.18 -0.65
#